data_AF-A0A3B9ASI7-F1
#
_entry.id   AF-A0A3B9ASI7-F1
#
_cell.length_a   1.000
_cell.length_b   1.000
_cell.length_c   1.000
_cell.angle_alpha   90.00
_cell.angle_beta   90.00
_cell.angle_gamma   90.00
#
_symmetry.space_group_name_H-M   'P 1'
#
loop_
_entity.id
_entity.type
_entity.pdbx_description
1 polymer ?
#
loop_
_entity_poly.entity_id
_entity_poly.type
_entity_poly.pdbx_seq_one_letter_code
_entity_poly.pdbx_strand_id
1 'polypeptide(L)'
;VLPFSLIADFHKMDAPALMIPVSILISFVFGVMGKVGEVNEDPFENRITDIPMTSMCNTIERDLKEMLGEPDLTPKLEPEKGFLF
;
A
#
# COMPACT_ATOMS: atom_id res chain seq x y z
N VAL A 1 9.10 -11.10 21.07
CA VAL A 1 10.32 -11.92 21.27
C VAL A 1 11.59 -11.11 21.02
N LEU A 2 11.63 -10.30 19.96
CA LEU A 2 12.77 -9.45 19.56
C LEU A 2 13.50 -8.69 20.68
N PRO A 3 12.85 -7.96 21.62
CA PRO A 3 13.57 -7.26 22.69
C PRO A 3 14.27 -8.21 23.68
N PHE A 4 13.67 -9.38 23.97
CA PHE A 4 14.28 -10.38 24.85
C PHE A 4 15.47 -11.08 24.20
N SER A 5 15.47 -11.22 22.88
CA SER A 5 16.60 -11.78 22.13
C SER A 5 17.83 -10.88 22.15
N LEU A 6 17.65 -9.56 22.24
CA LEU A 6 18.74 -8.58 22.16
C LEU A 6 19.34 -8.18 23.51
N ILE A 7 18.77 -8.66 24.63
CA ILE A 7 19.16 -8.22 25.99
C ILE A 7 20.63 -8.52 26.31
N ALA A 8 21.16 -9.66 25.85
CA ALA A 8 22.53 -10.08 26.11
C ALA A 8 23.56 -9.22 25.35
N ASP A 9 23.22 -8.76 24.14
CA ASP A 9 24.13 -8.00 23.29
C ASP A 9 24.22 -6.54 23.73
N PHE A 10 23.08 -5.91 24.05
CA PHE A 10 23.07 -4.54 24.56
C PHE A 10 23.64 -4.41 25.97
N HIS A 11 23.60 -5.48 26.77
CA HIS A 11 24.27 -5.51 28.07
C HIS A 11 25.80 -5.62 27.92
N LYS A 12 26.32 -6.36 26.93
CA LYS A 12 27.76 -6.41 26.62
C LYS A 12 28.30 -5.08 26.06
N MET A 13 27.45 -4.31 25.40
CA MET A 13 27.80 -2.99 24.82
C MET A 13 27.67 -1.83 25.83
N ASP A 14 27.37 -2.10 27.11
CA ASP A 14 27.13 -1.10 28.17
C ASP A 14 26.09 -0.02 27.79
N ALA A 15 25.14 -0.38 26.91
CA ALA A 15 24.13 0.53 26.37
C ALA A 15 22.71 -0.06 26.45
N PRO A 16 22.23 -0.47 27.65
CA PRO A 16 20.93 -1.13 27.81
C PRO A 16 19.75 -0.24 27.39
N ALA A 17 19.89 1.09 27.49
CA ALA A 17 18.86 2.05 27.09
C ALA A 17 18.56 2.03 25.58
N LEU A 18 19.52 1.64 24.73
CA LEU A 18 19.34 1.56 23.28
C LEU A 18 18.54 0.34 22.83
N MET A 19 18.36 -0.66 23.70
CA MET A 19 17.59 -1.87 23.41
C MET A 19 16.14 -1.53 23.01
N ILE A 20 15.50 -0.64 23.76
CA ILE A 20 14.09 -0.28 23.54
C ILE A 20 13.88 0.40 22.18
N PRO A 21 14.55 1.52 21.83
CA PRO A 21 14.33 2.18 20.55
C PRO A 21 14.72 1.30 19.36
N VAL A 22 15.80 0.50 19.48
CA VAL A 22 16.23 -0.39 18.39
C VAL A 22 15.24 -1.53 18.18
N SER A 23 14.76 -2.17 19.24
CA SER A 23 13.79 -3.26 19.12
C SER A 23 12.46 -2.77 18.54
N ILE A 24 11.99 -1.58 18.95
CA ILE A 24 10.80 -0.94 18.37
C ILE A 24 11.01 -0.65 16.89
N LEU A 25 12.16 -0.09 16.50
CA LEU A 25 12.46 0.22 15.10
C LEU A 25 12.47 -1.04 14.23
N ILE A 26 13.11 -2.11 14.69
CA ILE A 26 13.13 -3.38 13.95
C ILE A 26 11.72 -3.95 13.84
N SER A 27 10.97 -4.02 14.94
CA SER A 27 9.58 -4.49 14.93
C SER A 27 8.68 -3.65 14.04
N PHE A 28 8.90 -2.34 13.99
CA PHE A 28 8.17 -1.43 13.10
C PHE A 28 8.45 -1.73 11.63
N VAL A 29 9.72 -1.88 11.23
CA VAL A 29 10.09 -2.20 9.85
C VAL A 29 9.43 -3.50 9.38
N PHE A 30 9.56 -4.57 10.17
CA PHE A 30 8.93 -5.86 9.83
C PHE A 30 7.41 -5.80 9.86
N GLY A 31 6.82 -5.02 10.79
CA GLY A 31 5.38 -4.81 10.86
C GLY A 31 4.83 -4.10 9.62
N VAL A 32 5.50 -3.03 9.19
CA VAL A 32 5.14 -2.31 7.95
C VAL A 32 5.30 -3.20 6.74
N MET A 33 6.40 -3.96 6.65
CA MET A 33 6.63 -4.90 5.55
C MET A 33 5.49 -5.93 5.45
N GLY A 34 5.06 -6.52 6.57
CA GLY A 34 3.93 -7.44 6.60
C GLY A 34 2.62 -6.77 6.20
N LYS A 35 2.36 -5.55 6.71
CA LYS A 35 1.11 -4.84 6.40
C LYS A 35 1.02 -4.42 4.94
N VAL A 36 2.12 -4.00 4.33
CA VAL A 36 2.19 -3.71 2.90
C VAL A 36 1.90 -4.97 2.09
N GLY A 37 2.46 -6.11 2.48
CA GLY A 37 2.16 -7.40 1.85
C GLY A 37 0.66 -7.73 1.86
N GLU A 38 0.03 -7.64 3.04
CA GLU A 38 -1.42 -7.90 3.21
C GLU A 38 -2.29 -6.99 2.33
N VAL A 39 -1.94 -5.71 2.19
CA VAL A 39 -2.70 -4.78 1.33
C VAL A 39 -2.53 -5.11 -0.16
N ASN A 40 -1.39 -5.66 -0.56
CA ASN A 40 -1.12 -6.01 -1.96
C ASN A 40 -1.57 -7.43 -2.34
N GLU A 41 -2.00 -8.24 -1.37
CA GLU A 41 -2.50 -9.60 -1.63
C GLU A 41 -3.83 -9.57 -2.40
N ASP A 42 -4.69 -8.59 -2.07
CA ASP A 42 -6.01 -8.41 -2.68
C ASP A 42 -6.14 -7.02 -3.37
N PRO A 43 -5.50 -6.80 -4.53
CA PRO A 43 -5.39 -5.47 -5.14
C PRO A 43 -6.65 -4.98 -5.87
N PHE A 44 -7.77 -5.73 -5.78
CA PHE A 44 -9.01 -5.47 -6.51
C PHE A 44 -10.24 -5.39 -5.59
N GLU A 45 -10.04 -5.21 -4.29
CA GLU A 45 -11.11 -5.11 -3.28
C GLU A 45 -11.72 -3.70 -3.18
N ASN A 46 -11.40 -2.83 -4.15
CA ASN A 46 -11.88 -1.45 -4.23
C ASN A 46 -11.55 -0.60 -2.99
N ARG A 47 -10.40 -0.87 -2.37
CA ARG A 47 -9.85 -0.03 -1.30
C ARG A 47 -9.16 1.19 -1.90
N ILE A 48 -8.90 2.18 -1.07
CA ILE A 48 -8.28 3.45 -1.47
C ILE A 48 -6.87 3.26 -2.09
N THR A 49 -6.16 2.20 -1.68
CA THR A 49 -4.81 1.86 -2.16
C THR A 49 -4.81 0.87 -3.33
N ASP A 50 -5.99 0.38 -3.71
CA ASP A 50 -6.15 -0.66 -4.72
C ASP A 50 -6.11 -0.08 -6.12
N ILE A 51 -6.10 -0.97 -7.11
CA ILE A 51 -6.09 -0.59 -8.51
C ILE A 51 -7.48 -0.06 -8.90
N PRO A 52 -7.59 1.15 -9.51
CA PRO A 52 -8.87 1.75 -9.87
C PRO A 52 -9.49 1.09 -11.11
N MET A 53 -10.05 -0.11 -10.91
CA MET A 53 -10.60 -0.94 -11.99
C MET A 53 -11.74 -0.25 -12.74
N THR A 54 -12.55 0.56 -12.06
CA THR A 54 -13.70 1.24 -12.69
C THR A 54 -13.22 2.29 -13.68
N SER A 55 -12.24 3.10 -13.28
CA SER A 55 -11.63 4.12 -14.14
C SER A 55 -10.79 3.52 -15.26
N MET A 56 -10.12 2.39 -15.04
CA MET A 56 -9.45 1.66 -16.11
C MET A 56 -10.46 1.15 -17.14
N CYS A 57 -11.55 0.51 -16.70
CA CYS A 57 -12.60 0.04 -17.59
C CYS A 57 -13.28 1.18 -18.34
N ASN A 58 -13.58 2.31 -17.67
CA ASN A 58 -14.14 3.51 -18.31
C ASN A 58 -13.19 4.07 -19.38
N THR A 59 -11.88 4.06 -19.12
CA THR A 59 -10.87 4.50 -20.10
C THR A 59 -10.83 3.55 -21.29
N ILE A 60 -10.77 2.24 -21.07
CA ILE A 60 -10.78 1.22 -22.13
C ILE A 60 -12.07 1.31 -22.97
N GLU A 61 -13.23 1.46 -22.31
CA GLU A 61 -14.52 1.63 -22.99
C GLU A 61 -14.51 2.86 -23.90
N ARG A 62 -14.00 3.99 -23.41
CA ARG A 62 -13.90 5.22 -24.19
C ARG A 62 -12.95 5.06 -25.36
N ASP A 63 -11.77 4.47 -25.16
CA ASP A 63 -10.79 4.24 -26.22
C ASP A 63 -11.39 3.36 -27.34
N LEU A 64 -12.16 2.33 -26.99
CA LEU A 64 -12.85 1.49 -27.96
C LEU A 64 -13.95 2.24 -28.73
N LYS A 65 -14.75 3.06 -28.05
CA LYS A 65 -15.79 3.90 -28.70
C LYS A 65 -15.19 4.96 -29.62
N GLU A 66 -14.07 5.57 -29.24
CA GLU A 66 -13.32 6.51 -30.07
C GLU A 66 -12.80 5.83 -31.35
N MET A 67 -12.26 4.60 -31.24
CA MET A 67 -11.82 3.82 -32.40
C MET A 67 -12.96 3.47 -33.37
N LEU A 68 -14.19 3.33 -32.86
CA LEU A 68 -15.40 3.06 -33.66
C LEU A 68 -16.04 4.34 -34.23
N GLY A 69 -15.57 5.52 -33.84
CA GLY A 69 -16.13 6.80 -34.27
C GLY A 69 -17.49 7.12 -33.63
N GLU A 70 -17.78 6.57 -32.45
CA GLU A 70 -19.03 6.87 -31.74
C GLU A 70 -19.02 8.32 -31.18
N PRO A 71 -20.12 9.08 -31.34
CA PRO A 71 -20.20 10.46 -30.87
C PRO A 71 -20.47 10.60 -29.37
N ASP A 72 -20.98 9.56 -28.72
CA ASP A 72 -21.36 9.56 -27.29
C ASP A 72 -20.30 8.84 -26.46
N LEU A 73 -19.26 9.59 -26.11
CA LEU A 73 -18.18 9.10 -25.25
C LEU A 73 -18.63 9.18 -23.79
N THR A 74 -18.54 8.05 -23.09
CA THR A 74 -18.78 7.96 -21.64
C THR A 74 -17.85 8.97 -20.93
N PRO A 75 -18.34 9.76 -19.96
CA PRO A 75 -17.51 10.75 -19.29
C PRO A 75 -16.33 10.06 -18.60
N LYS A 76 -15.17 10.70 -18.69
CA LYS A 76 -13.97 10.23 -18.01
C LYS A 76 -14.18 10.34 -16.50
N LEU A 77 -13.90 9.26 -15.78
CA LEU A 77 -13.93 9.28 -14.32
C LEU A 77 -12.77 10.15 -13.80
N GLU A 78 -13.12 11.11 -12.95
CA GLU A 78 -12.19 12.05 -12.32
C GLU A 78 -12.00 11.69 -10.85
N PRO A 79 -10.85 12.01 -10.23
CA PRO A 79 -10.60 11.66 -8.85
C PRO A 79 -11.56 12.34 -7.87
N GLU A 80 -12.16 11.56 -6.98
CA GLU A 80 -12.95 12.04 -5.86
C GLU A 80 -12.06 12.17 -4.62
N LYS A 81 -11.89 13.41 -4.11
CA LYS A 81 -11.06 13.70 -2.92
C LYS A 81 -9.61 13.19 -3.04
N GLY A 82 -9.08 13.17 -4.27
CA GLY A 82 -7.72 12.71 -4.55
C GLY A 82 -7.58 11.21 -4.82
N PHE A 83 -8.70 10.46 -4.84
CA PHE A 83 -8.71 9.03 -5.11
C PHE A 83 -9.51 8.71 -6.37
N LEU A 84 -9.02 7.78 -7.15
CA LEU A 84 -9.67 7.26 -8.33
C LEU A 84 -10.08 5.81 -8.04
N PHE A 85 -11.24 5.39 -8.52
CA PHE A 85 -11.81 4.05 -8.29
C PHE A 85 -12.15 3.37 -9.61
#